data_AF-A0AAD9TW00-F1
#
_entry.id   AF-A0AAD9TW00-F1
#
_cell.length_a   1.000
_cell.length_b   1.000
_cell.length_c   1.000
_cell.angle_alpha   90.00
_cell.angle_beta   90.00
_cell.angle_gamma   90.00
#
_symmetry.space_group_name_H-M   'P 1'
#
loop_
_entity.id
_entity.type
_entity.pdbx_description
1 polymer ?
#
loop_
_entity_poly.entity_id
_entity_poly.type
_entity_poly.pdbx_seq_one_letter_code
_entity_poly.pdbx_strand_id
1 'polypeptide(L)' 'MSSFHITWDWLNCSTTATPSVTALYLSGYDPSGSLPDFSSVDALVTIDMHNNSLNGPIPDFLGTLPKLKTL' A
#
# COMPACT_ATOMS: atom_id res chain seq x y z
N MET A 1 11.59 -12.45 -24.82
CA MET A 1 10.22 -12.61 -24.30
C MET A 1 10.28 -12.28 -22.81
N SER A 2 10.16 -10.99 -22.47
CA SER A 2 8.94 -10.34 -21.96
C SER A 2 8.91 -10.36 -20.43
N SER A 3 9.06 -9.20 -19.79
CA SER A 3 8.29 -8.83 -18.61
C SER A 3 8.47 -7.33 -18.35
N PHE A 4 7.45 -6.56 -18.72
CA PHE A 4 7.34 -5.15 -18.34
C PHE A 4 7.11 -5.10 -16.83
N HIS A 5 8.16 -4.79 -16.06
CA HIS A 5 8.00 -4.38 -14.68
C HIS A 5 7.37 -2.98 -14.69
N ILE A 6 6.09 -2.89 -14.35
CA ILE A 6 5.49 -1.61 -13.99
C ILE A 6 5.97 -1.32 -12.56
N THR A 7 7.17 -0.78 -12.42
CA THR A 7 7.70 -0.30 -11.13
C THR A 7 7.15 1.09 -10.89
N TRP A 8 5.98 1.17 -10.29
CA TRP A 8 5.66 2.40 -9.57
C TRP A 8 6.64 2.47 -8.41
N ASP A 9 7.43 3.54 -8.33
CA ASP A 9 8.52 3.66 -7.35
C ASP A 9 8.05 3.52 -5.89
N TRP A 10 6.75 3.73 -5.66
CA TRP A 10 6.08 3.66 -4.37
C TRP A 10 5.37 2.34 -4.08
N LEU A 11 5.52 1.31 -4.94
CA LEU A 11 4.90 0.00 -4.78
C LEU A 11 5.97 -1.10 -4.75
N ASN A 12 5.88 -1.96 -3.74
CA ASN A 12 6.60 -3.23 -3.74
C ASN A 12 5.64 -4.40 -3.95
N CYS A 13 6.07 -5.38 -4.73
CA CYS A 13 5.29 -6.56 -5.09
C CYS A 13 6.08 -7.84 -4.82
N SER A 14 5.38 -8.94 -4.57
CA SER A 14 5.99 -10.27 -4.54
C SER A 14 6.48 -10.70 -5.93
N THR A 15 7.52 -11.54 -5.95
CA THR A 15 8.10 -12.11 -7.19
C THR A 15 7.46 -13.45 -7.58
N THR A 16 6.24 -13.72 -7.11
CA THR A 16 5.49 -14.95 -7.37
C THR A 16 4.85 -14.95 -8.76
N ALA A 17 4.42 -16.13 -9.24
CA ALA A 17 3.72 -16.25 -10.54
C ALA A 17 2.47 -15.38 -10.63
N THR A 18 1.82 -15.13 -9.49
CA THR A 18 0.79 -14.11 -9.30
C THR A 18 1.32 -13.04 -8.33
N PRO A 19 1.84 -11.90 -8.83
CA PRO A 19 2.35 -10.84 -7.98
C PRO A 19 1.24 -10.27 -7.09
N SER A 20 1.57 -10.01 -5.83
CA SER A 20 0.70 -9.31 -4.89
C SER A 20 1.45 -8.12 -4.31
N VAL A 21 0.73 -7.03 -4.05
CA VAL A 21 1.31 -5.84 -3.41
C VAL A 21 1.69 -6.18 -1.97
N THR A 22 2.94 -5.89 -1.61
CA THR A 22 3.51 -6.15 -0.28
C THR A 22 3.87 -4.89 0.47
N ALA A 23 4.14 -3.78 -0.24
CA ALA A 23 4.37 -2.49 0.39
C ALA A 23 3.83 -1.30 -0.42
N LEU A 24 3.39 -0.27 0.29
CA LEU A 24 3.04 1.05 -0.23
C LEU A 24 3.92 2.10 0.43
N TYR A 25 4.64 2.90 -0.36
CA TYR A 25 5.53 3.98 0.07
C TYR A 25 5.06 5.31 -0.51
N LEU A 26 4.05 5.90 0.09
CA LEU A 26 3.38 7.12 -0.36
C LEU A 26 3.86 8.38 0.36
N SER A 27 4.92 8.31 1.16
CA SER A 27 5.42 9.46 1.91
C SER A 27 5.90 10.58 1.00
N GLY A 28 5.45 11.82 1.28
CA GLY A 28 5.91 13.03 0.58
C GLY A 28 5.37 13.20 -0.84
N TYR A 29 4.33 12.46 -1.23
CA TYR A 29 3.66 12.61 -2.54
C TYR A 29 2.42 13.51 -2.50
N ASP A 30 2.20 14.20 -1.37
CA ASP A 30 1.04 15.06 -1.10
C ASP A 30 -0.37 14.47 -1.37
N PRO A 31 -0.64 13.15 -1.20
CA PRO A 31 -2.01 12.66 -1.19
C PRO A 31 -2.83 13.38 -0.11
N SER A 32 -4.06 13.73 -0.47
CA SER A 32 -5.01 14.43 0.38
C SER A 32 -6.37 13.73 0.36
N GLY A 33 -7.20 14.04 1.36
CA GLY A 33 -8.47 13.35 1.55
C GLY A 33 -8.35 12.12 2.44
N SER A 34 -9.43 11.33 2.48
CA SER A 34 -9.50 10.10 3.25
C SER A 34 -8.82 8.93 2.54
N LEU A 35 -8.29 8.00 3.33
CA LEU A 35 -7.78 6.74 2.82
C LEU A 35 -8.88 5.95 2.08
N PRO A 36 -8.63 5.49 0.84
CA PRO A 36 -9.55 4.60 0.15
C PRO A 36 -9.56 3.21 0.80
N ASP A 37 -10.57 2.41 0.49
CA ASP A 37 -10.62 1.01 0.94
C ASP A 37 -9.68 0.14 0.09
N PHE A 38 -8.71 -0.49 0.76
CA PHE A 38 -7.82 -1.50 0.19
C PHE A 38 -7.73 -2.72 1.12
N SER A 39 -8.83 -3.03 1.82
CA SER A 39 -8.99 -4.20 2.68
C SER A 39 -8.75 -5.54 1.97
N SER A 40 -8.91 -5.59 0.64
CA SER A 40 -8.67 -6.79 -0.17
C SER A 40 -7.20 -7.08 -0.48
N VAL A 41 -6.28 -6.20 -0.07
CA VAL A 41 -4.85 -6.34 -0.35
C VAL A 41 -4.17 -7.12 0.78
N ASP A 42 -4.56 -8.38 0.93
CA ASP A 42 -4.18 -9.27 2.05
C ASP A 42 -2.67 -9.56 2.15
N ALA A 43 -1.91 -9.24 1.11
CA ALA A 43 -0.48 -9.41 1.06
C ALA A 43 0.31 -8.22 1.63
N LEU A 44 -0.34 -7.10 1.97
CA LEU A 44 0.31 -5.91 2.51
C LEU A 44 1.02 -6.21 3.83
N VAL A 45 2.30 -5.86 3.88
CA VAL A 45 3.17 -5.97 5.05
C VAL A 45 3.52 -4.58 5.58
N THR A 46 3.75 -3.64 4.66
CA THR A 46 4.18 -2.28 4.98
C THR A 46 3.27 -1.27 4.31
N ILE A 47 2.79 -0.31 5.08
CA ILE A 47 2.17 0.90 4.58
C ILE A 47 2.99 2.05 5.16
N ASP A 48 3.47 2.95 4.30
CA ASP A 48 4.13 4.18 4.70
C ASP A 48 3.45 5.35 3.99
N MET A 49 2.77 6.18 4.78
CA MET A 49 2.00 7.34 4.29
C MET A 49 2.29 8.61 5.11
N HIS A 50 3.44 8.67 5.81
CA HIS A 50 3.81 9.86 6.57
C HIS A 50 4.08 11.07 5.66
N ASN A 51 4.15 12.28 6.24
CA ASN A 51 4.46 13.50 5.50
C ASN A 51 3.52 13.77 4.29
N ASN A 52 2.21 13.63 4.52
CA ASN A 52 1.16 13.83 3.53
C ASN A 52 0.04 14.71 4.08
N SER A 53 -0.93 15.08 3.23
CA SER A 53 -2.10 15.90 3.57
C SER A 53 -3.37 15.05 3.76
N LEU A 54 -3.22 13.78 4.12
CA LEU A 54 -4.32 12.86 4.39
C LEU A 54 -5.17 13.36 5.57
N ASN A 55 -6.49 13.19 5.47
CA ASN A 55 -7.45 13.65 6.46
C ASN A 55 -8.59 12.63 6.64
N GLY A 56 -9.56 12.96 7.49
CA GLY A 56 -10.66 12.05 7.81
C GLY A 56 -10.28 11.00 8.87
N PRO A 57 -11.17 10.02 9.12
CA PRO A 57 -10.94 9.01 10.14
C PRO A 57 -9.88 7.99 9.70
N ILE A 58 -9.20 7.39 10.69
CA ILE A 58 -8.39 6.19 10.46
C ILE A 58 -9.35 5.04 10.14
N PRO A 59 -9.24 4.38 8.98
CA PRO A 59 -10.16 3.30 8.62
C PRO A 59 -9.93 2.03 9.44
N ASP A 60 -11.02 1.41 9.90
CA ASP A 60 -10.98 0.18 10.70
C ASP A 60 -10.36 -1.01 9.95
N PHE A 61 -10.44 -1.01 8.61
CA PHE A 61 -9.87 -2.08 7.79
C PHE A 61 -8.35 -2.22 7.94
N LEU A 62 -7.65 -1.16 8.38
CA LEU A 62 -6.21 -1.24 8.65
C LEU A 62 -5.92 -2.28 9.75
N GLY A 63 -6.83 -2.42 10.71
CA GLY A 63 -6.75 -3.44 11.76
C GLY A 63 -7.14 -4.85 11.30
N THR A 64 -7.71 -5.00 10.10
CA THR A 64 -8.12 -6.30 9.56
C THR A 64 -7.13 -6.90 8.56
N LEU A 65 -6.10 -6.16 8.16
CA LEU A 65 -5.10 -6.62 7.21
C LEU A 65 -4.24 -7.75 7.81
N PRO A 66 -4.29 -8.98 7.26
CA PRO A 66 -3.80 -10.17 7.95
C PRO A 66 -2.27 -10.27 8.04
N LYS A 67 -1.54 -9.50 7.21
CA LYS A 67 -0.06 -9.53 7.14
C LYS A 67 0.60 -8.21 7.49
N LEU A 68 -0.18 -7.18 7.84
CA LEU A 68 0.34 -5.85 8.12
C LEU A 68 1.23 -5.88 9.36
N LYS A 69 2.43 -5.30 9.25
CA LYS A 69 3.43 -5.22 10.33
C LYS A 69 3.91 -3.81 10.59
N THR A 70 3.91 -2.98 9.56
CA THR A 70 4.38 -1.59 9.60
C THR A 70 3.32 -0.69 8.98
N LEU A 71 2.96 0.38 9.70
CA LEU A 71 1.99 1.41 9.32
C LEU A 71 2.54 2.79 9.66
#